data_AF-A0A7K6PWF9-F1
#
_entry.id   AF-A0A7K6PWF9-F1
#
_cell.length_a   1.000
_cell.length_b   1.000
_cell.length_c   1.000
_cell.angle_alpha   90.00
_cell.angle_beta   90.00
_cell.angle_gamma   90.00
#
_symmetry.space_group_name_H-M   'P 1'
#
loop_
_entity.id
_entity.type
_entity.pdbx_description
1 polymer ?
#
loop_
_entity_poly.entity_id
_entity_poly.type
_entity_poly.pdbx_seq_one_letter_code
_entity_poly.pdbx_strand_id
1 'polypeptide(L)'
;GPEIRLGVASVLTQRRFCNKVWNGVGFVLRALEGDRGTPKTPPEQVLPGSPLDRWVLSRLAGAMAECGRRLEALEVQGAAAAVQSFWLRSFCDVYLVGPHKKP
;
A
#
# COMPACT_ATOMS: atom_id res chain seq x y z
N GLY A 1 -17.91 22.76 -11.04
CA GLY A 1 -17.12 21.57 -10.65
C GLY A 1 -16.11 21.25 -11.72
N PRO A 2 -14.95 20.64 -11.40
CA PRO A 2 -13.95 20.29 -12.41
C PRO A 2 -14.51 19.26 -13.39
N GLU A 3 -14.28 19.49 -14.68
CA GLU A 3 -14.65 18.57 -15.76
C GLU A 3 -13.80 17.29 -15.66
N ILE A 4 -14.43 16.15 -15.38
CA ILE A 4 -13.73 14.86 -15.35
C ILE A 4 -13.56 14.37 -16.79
N ARG A 5 -12.36 14.54 -17.35
CA ARG A 5 -12.00 13.97 -18.66
C ARG A 5 -11.76 12.46 -18.53
N LEU A 6 -12.82 11.69 -18.78
CA LEU A 6 -12.79 10.23 -18.82
C LEU A 6 -12.17 9.75 -20.16
N GLY A 7 -10.85 9.79 -20.23
CA GLY A 7 -10.10 9.16 -21.32
C GLY A 7 -9.89 7.67 -21.05
N VAL A 8 -9.82 6.85 -22.11
CA VAL A 8 -9.45 5.43 -22.03
C VAL A 8 -8.13 5.24 -21.27
N ALA A 9 -7.16 6.14 -21.47
CA ALA A 9 -5.89 6.14 -20.76
C ALA A 9 -6.03 6.23 -19.24
N SER A 10 -6.94 7.07 -18.74
CA SER A 10 -7.21 7.23 -17.30
C SER A 10 -7.79 5.95 -16.68
N VAL A 11 -8.72 5.30 -17.39
CA VAL A 11 -9.32 4.02 -16.97
C VAL A 11 -8.26 2.91 -16.93
N LEU A 12 -7.41 2.83 -17.96
CA LEU A 12 -6.33 1.85 -18.00
C LEU A 12 -5.31 2.06 -16.88
N THR A 13 -4.97 3.31 -16.56
CA THR A 13 -4.10 3.64 -15.42
C THR A 13 -4.71 3.17 -14.10
N GLN A 14 -5.99 3.44 -13.87
CA GLN A 14 -6.66 2.99 -12.65
C GLN A 14 -6.75 1.45 -12.56
N ARG A 15 -7.00 0.77 -13.69
CA ARG A 15 -6.98 -0.70 -13.76
C ARG A 15 -5.62 -1.28 -13.39
N ARG A 16 -4.54 -0.70 -13.92
CA ARG A 16 -3.16 -1.12 -13.60
C ARG A 16 -2.86 -0.95 -12.12
N PHE A 17 -3.32 0.14 -11.51
CA PHE A 17 -3.21 0.34 -10.07
C PHE A 17 -3.94 -0.75 -9.28
N CYS A 18 -5.21 -1.03 -9.59
CA CYS A 18 -5.97 -2.08 -8.91
C CYS A 18 -5.28 -3.46 -9.03
N ASN A 19 -4.77 -3.79 -10.22
CA ASN A 19 -3.99 -5.02 -10.42
C ASN A 19 -2.72 -5.04 -9.54
N LYS A 20 -2.03 -3.91 -9.39
CA LYS A 20 -0.83 -3.82 -8.54
C LYS A 20 -1.18 -4.03 -7.06
N VAL A 21 -2.31 -3.49 -6.59
CA VAL A 21 -2.83 -3.75 -5.23
C VAL A 21 -3.12 -5.24 -5.04
N TRP A 22 -3.89 -5.85 -5.96
CA TRP A 22 -4.21 -7.29 -5.90
C TRP A 22 -2.96 -8.17 -5.83
N ASN A 23 -1.99 -7.91 -6.72
CA ASN A 23 -0.74 -8.66 -6.76
C ASN A 23 0.10 -8.45 -5.49
N GLY A 24 0.14 -7.22 -4.96
CA GLY A 24 0.85 -6.90 -3.73
C GLY A 24 0.26 -7.61 -2.51
N VAL A 25 -1.06 -7.60 -2.36
CA VAL A 25 -1.76 -8.32 -1.29
C VAL A 25 -1.52 -9.82 -1.41
N GLY A 26 -1.70 -10.40 -2.60
CA GLY A 26 -1.48 -11.83 -2.81
C GLY A 26 -0.03 -12.25 -2.51
N PHE A 27 0.95 -11.42 -2.81
CA PHE A 27 2.35 -11.66 -2.45
C PHE A 27 2.56 -11.68 -0.93
N VAL A 28 2.01 -10.70 -0.22
CA VAL A 28 2.13 -10.61 1.26
C VAL A 28 1.45 -11.80 1.92
N LEU A 29 0.23 -12.14 1.51
CA LEU A 29 -0.50 -13.29 2.08
C LEU A 29 0.29 -14.59 1.91
N ARG A 30 0.81 -14.87 0.71
CA ARG A 30 1.67 -16.04 0.47
C ARG A 30 2.97 -16.03 1.27
N ALA A 31 3.53 -14.85 1.57
CA ALA A 31 4.73 -14.75 2.38
C ALA A 31 4.46 -15.09 3.86
N LEU A 32 3.28 -14.71 4.36
CA LEU A 32 2.82 -14.92 5.73
C LEU A 32 2.23 -16.32 5.96
N GLU A 33 1.76 -16.99 4.90
CA GLU A 33 1.21 -18.34 4.96
C GLU A 33 2.27 -19.33 5.47
N GLY A 34 1.94 -19.98 6.60
CA GLY A 34 2.69 -21.07 7.23
C GLY A 34 2.07 -22.42 6.88
N ASP A 35 2.34 -23.44 7.71
CA ASP A 35 1.86 -24.79 7.41
C ASP A 35 0.34 -24.88 7.58
N ARG A 36 -0.33 -25.57 6.65
CA ARG A 36 -1.78 -25.83 6.63
C ARG A 36 -2.68 -24.58 6.76
N GLY A 37 -2.26 -23.44 6.20
CA GLY A 37 -3.06 -22.20 6.19
C GLY A 37 -3.05 -21.42 7.50
N THR A 38 -2.16 -21.77 8.44
CA THR A 38 -1.91 -20.97 9.65
C THR A 38 -0.82 -19.93 9.40
N PRO A 39 -0.86 -18.73 10.00
CA PRO A 39 0.23 -17.77 9.88
C PRO A 39 1.54 -18.34 10.42
N LYS A 40 2.67 -18.11 9.74
CA LYS A 40 4.00 -18.55 10.22
C LYS A 40 4.35 -18.01 11.61
N THR A 41 3.87 -16.81 11.91
CA THR A 41 4.08 -16.12 13.17
C THR A 41 2.74 -15.59 13.63
N PRO A 42 2.33 -15.86 14.89
CA PRO A 42 1.11 -15.28 15.45
C PRO A 42 1.16 -13.75 15.36
N PRO A 43 0.05 -13.06 15.01
CA PRO A 43 0.02 -11.61 14.86
C PRO A 43 0.55 -10.85 16.08
N GLU A 44 0.29 -11.35 17.28
CA GLU A 44 0.74 -10.79 18.55
C GLU A 44 2.27 -10.82 18.75
N GLN A 45 2.97 -11.66 17.97
CA GLN A 45 4.44 -11.76 17.98
C GLN A 45 5.09 -10.97 16.83
N VAL A 46 4.29 -10.38 15.93
CA VAL A 46 4.79 -9.57 14.81
C VAL A 46 5.12 -8.17 15.31
N LEU A 47 6.41 -7.94 15.58
CA LEU A 47 6.94 -6.62 15.90
C LEU A 47 7.74 -6.07 14.71
N PRO A 48 7.61 -4.77 14.36
CA PRO A 48 8.44 -4.15 13.33
C PRO A 48 9.90 -4.05 13.81
N GLY A 49 10.67 -5.10 13.55
CA GLY A 49 12.04 -5.25 14.00
C GLY A 49 13.03 -4.45 13.14
N SER A 50 12.74 -4.33 11.83
CA SER A 50 13.70 -3.76 10.88
C SER A 50 13.59 -2.24 10.75
N PRO A 51 14.68 -1.53 10.41
CA PRO A 51 14.63 -0.12 10.04
C PRO A 51 13.66 0.18 8.90
N LEU A 52 13.50 -0.73 7.94
CA LEU A 52 12.57 -0.52 6.81
C LEU A 52 11.11 -0.75 7.21
N ASP A 53 10.84 -1.63 8.19
CA ASP A 53 9.49 -1.82 8.74
C ASP A 53 9.04 -0.52 9.40
N ARG A 54 9.90 0.07 10.24
CA ARG A 54 9.65 1.38 10.85
C ARG A 54 9.50 2.48 9.81
N TRP A 55 10.33 2.46 8.77
CA TRP A 55 10.24 3.42 7.67
C TRP A 55 8.91 3.31 6.92
N VAL A 56 8.48 2.11 6.50
CA VAL A 56 7.24 1.95 5.74
C VAL A 56 6.02 2.31 6.59
N LEU A 57 6.03 2.00 7.89
CA LEU A 57 4.98 2.40 8.83
C LEU A 57 4.92 3.92 9.00
N SER A 58 6.06 4.61 9.05
CA SER A 58 6.09 6.07 9.05
C SER A 58 5.50 6.65 7.75
N ARG A 59 5.81 6.06 6.59
CA ARG A 59 5.22 6.46 5.30
C ARG A 59 3.71 6.23 5.27
N LEU A 60 3.24 5.11 5.83
CA LEU A 60 1.83 4.79 5.95
C LEU A 60 1.10 5.81 6.83
N ALA A 61 1.64 6.11 8.02
CA ALA A 61 1.07 7.10 8.93
C ALA A 61 0.95 8.49 8.25
N GLY A 62 1.99 8.90 7.52
CA GLY A 62 1.94 10.14 6.75
C GLY A 62 0.87 10.14 5.64
N ALA A 63 0.71 9.02 4.94
CA ALA A 63 -0.32 8.87 3.91
C ALA A 63 -1.74 8.86 4.51
N MET A 64 -1.94 8.23 5.68
CA MET A 64 -3.21 8.26 6.40
C MET A 64 -3.57 9.68 6.84
N ALA A 65 -2.61 10.44 7.38
CA ALA A 65 -2.84 11.82 7.79
C ALA A 65 -3.20 12.73 6.61
N GLU A 66 -2.52 12.59 5.46
CA GLU A 66 -2.87 13.34 4.25
C GLU A 66 -4.24 12.92 3.70
N CYS A 67 -4.52 11.62 3.65
CA CYS A 67 -5.82 11.11 3.22
C CYS A 67 -6.95 11.68 4.09
N GLY A 68 -6.80 11.65 5.42
CA GLY A 68 -7.75 12.22 6.36
C GLY A 68 -8.01 13.71 6.12
N ARG A 69 -6.95 14.53 6.04
CA ARG A 69 -7.08 15.97 5.75
C ARG A 69 -7.82 16.25 4.43
N ARG A 70 -7.52 15.48 3.38
CA ARG A 70 -8.17 15.62 2.07
C ARG A 70 -9.65 15.23 2.12
N LEU A 71 -9.99 14.18 2.85
CA LEU A 71 -11.38 13.78 3.05
C LEU A 71 -12.17 14.83 3.84
N GLU A 72 -11.59 15.41 4.89
CA GLU A 72 -12.17 16.52 5.65
C GLU A 72 -12.43 17.75 4.77
N ALA A 73 -11.53 18.02 3.82
CA ALA A 73 -11.69 19.08 2.83
C ALA A 73 -12.61 18.71 1.64
N LEU A 74 -13.25 17.53 1.64
CA LEU A 74 -14.07 16.99 0.54
C LEU A 74 -13.29 16.80 -0.79
N GLU A 75 -11.96 16.70 -0.71
CA GLU A 75 -11.07 16.50 -1.85
C GLU A 75 -10.81 15.00 -2.10
N VAL A 76 -11.84 14.27 -2.50
CA VAL A 76 -11.79 12.80 -2.69
C VAL A 76 -10.66 12.36 -3.64
N GLN A 77 -10.41 13.11 -4.71
CA GLN A 77 -9.32 12.81 -5.65
C GLN A 77 -7.93 12.96 -5.00
N GLY A 78 -7.76 13.96 -4.14
CA GLY A 78 -6.53 14.16 -3.37
C GLY A 78 -6.31 13.04 -2.35
N ALA A 79 -7.37 12.61 -1.68
CA ALA A 79 -7.34 11.47 -0.75
C ALA A 79 -6.93 10.18 -1.47
N ALA A 80 -7.53 9.90 -2.62
CA ALA A 80 -7.17 8.75 -3.45
C ALA A 80 -5.71 8.81 -3.91
N ALA A 81 -5.24 9.98 -4.35
CA ALA A 81 -3.85 10.18 -4.77
C ALA A 81 -2.84 9.93 -3.63
N ALA A 82 -3.17 10.32 -2.39
CA ALA A 82 -2.33 10.04 -1.22
C ALA A 82 -2.15 8.53 -0.99
N VAL A 83 -3.24 7.76 -1.06
CA VAL A 83 -3.22 6.30 -0.92
C VAL A 83 -2.44 5.64 -2.07
N GLN A 84 -2.70 6.06 -3.31
CA GLN A 84 -1.99 5.53 -4.49
C GLN A 84 -0.49 5.80 -4.42
N SER A 85 -0.09 7.01 -3.98
CA SER A 85 1.32 7.40 -3.82
C SER A 85 2.04 6.51 -2.80
N PHE A 86 1.41 6.19 -1.66
CA PHE A 86 1.97 5.25 -0.70
C PHE A 86 2.17 3.86 -1.32
N TRP A 87 1.12 3.32 -1.94
CA TRP A 87 1.15 1.98 -2.53
C TRP A 87 2.24 1.83 -3.58
N LEU A 88 2.31 2.77 -4.52
CA LEU A 88 3.28 2.69 -5.61
C LEU A 88 4.68 2.97 -5.09
N ARG A 89 4.91 4.14 -4.49
CA ARG A 89 6.26 4.67 -4.26
C ARG A 89 6.94 4.19 -2.99
N SER A 90 6.15 3.76 -1.99
CA SER A 90 6.70 3.36 -0.69
C SER A 90 6.56 1.86 -0.47
N PHE A 91 5.35 1.33 -0.64
CA PHE A 91 5.08 -0.08 -0.34
C PHE A 91 5.63 -1.01 -1.43
N CYS A 92 5.16 -0.89 -2.66
CA CYS A 92 5.57 -1.82 -3.72
C CYS A 92 7.00 -1.60 -4.20
N ASP A 93 7.41 -0.37 -4.47
CA ASP A 93 8.69 -0.11 -5.13
C ASP A 93 9.88 -0.22 -4.15
N VAL A 94 9.66 -0.02 -2.84
CA VAL A 94 10.73 -0.04 -1.84
C VAL A 94 10.53 -1.18 -0.84
N TYR A 95 9.40 -1.22 -0.12
CA TYR A 95 9.24 -2.18 0.98
C TYR A 95 9.20 -3.65 0.51
N LEU A 96 8.44 -3.96 -0.55
CA LEU A 96 8.32 -5.33 -1.05
C LEU A 96 9.60 -5.85 -1.75
N VAL A 97 10.47 -4.95 -2.24
CA VAL A 97 11.73 -5.28 -2.93
C VAL A 97 12.94 -5.18 -1.98
N GLY A 98 12.77 -4.56 -0.82
CA GLY A 98 13.82 -4.29 0.14
C GLY A 98 14.49 -5.55 0.72
N PRO A 99 15.70 -5.42 1.28
CA PRO A 99 16.57 -6.53 1.70
C PRO A 99 16.07 -7.36 2.91
N HIS A 100 14.84 -7.17 3.36
CA HIS A 100 14.24 -7.85 4.53
C HIS A 100 14.03 -9.35 4.35
N LYS A 101 14.37 -9.89 3.18
CA LYS A 101 14.42 -11.31 2.91
C LYS A 101 15.84 -11.86 3.14
N LYS A 102 16.29 -11.89 4.39
CA LYS A 102 17.15 -13.01 4.81
C LYS A 102 16.40 -13.79 5.90
N PRO A 103 16.30 -15.12 5.75
CA PRO A 103 15.64 -15.98 6.73
C PRO A 103 16.32 -15.89 8.10
#